data_AF-A0A1W1UC84-F1
#
_entry.id   AF-A0A1W1UC84-F1
#
_cell.length_a   1.000
_cell.length_b   1.000
_cell.length_c   1.000
_cell.angle_alpha   90.00
_cell.angle_beta   90.00
_cell.angle_gamma   90.00
#
_symmetry.space_group_name_H-M   'P 1'
#
loop_
_entity.id
_entity.type
_entity.pdbx_description
1 polymer ?
#
loop_
_entity_poly.entity_id
_entity_poly.type
_entity_poly.pdbx_seq_one_letter_code
_entity_poly.pdbx_strand_id
1 'polypeptide(L)' 'MSKKRDIPKYEQTHPPDLATAAALEAEGLKPAPDQLPAALFLHKTPGRESLSALYERTLCILRNDEKKAD' A
#
# COMPACT_ATOMS: atom_id res chain seq x y z
N MET A 1 -9.39 -6.25 -25.00
CA MET A 1 -10.08 -5.19 -24.23
C MET A 1 -9.48 -5.16 -22.84
N SER A 2 -8.52 -4.27 -22.59
CA SER A 2 -7.88 -4.14 -21.28
C SER A 2 -8.92 -3.61 -20.29
N LYS A 3 -9.49 -4.51 -19.48
CA LYS A 3 -10.38 -4.16 -18.38
C LYS A 3 -9.58 -3.26 -17.45
N LYS A 4 -9.80 -1.94 -17.52
CA LYS A 4 -9.26 -1.01 -16.53
C LYS A 4 -9.73 -1.57 -15.20
N ARG A 5 -8.78 -2.06 -14.39
CA ARG A 5 -9.10 -2.46 -13.02
C ARG A 5 -9.65 -1.21 -12.37
N ASP A 6 -10.94 -1.22 -12.08
CA ASP A 6 -11.58 -0.16 -11.32
C ASP A 6 -11.08 -0.34 -9.89
N ILE A 7 -9.89 0.23 -9.63
CA ILE A 7 -9.27 0.21 -8.31
C ILE A 7 -9.98 1.29 -7.50
N PRO A 8 -10.69 0.92 -6.41
CA PRO A 8 -11.40 1.90 -5.60
C PRO A 8 -10.43 2.95 -5.06
N LYS A 9 -10.88 4.21 -5.05
CA LYS A 9 -10.13 5.33 -4.49
C LYS A 9 -10.73 5.73 -3.16
N TYR A 10 -9.94 5.65 -2.10
CA TYR A 10 -10.29 6.13 -0.76
C TYR A 10 -9.70 7.52 -0.53
N GLU A 11 -10.47 8.43 0.06
CA GLU A 11 -10.04 9.79 0.39
C GLU A 11 -10.01 9.94 1.91
N GLN A 12 -8.86 10.35 2.46
CA GLN A 12 -8.61 10.57 3.90
C GLN A 12 -8.78 9.37 4.85
N THR A 13 -9.66 8.41 4.56
CA THR A 13 -9.93 7.23 5.40
C THR A 13 -9.88 5.96 4.57
N HIS A 14 -9.14 4.94 5.03
CA HIS A 14 -9.08 3.62 4.40
C HIS A 14 -9.43 2.53 5.43
N PRO A 15 -9.93 1.37 4.98
CA PRO A 15 -10.15 0.24 5.88
C PRO A 15 -8.82 -0.25 6.48
N PRO A 16 -8.85 -0.81 7.71
CA PRO A 16 -7.64 -1.26 8.43
C PRO A 16 -6.93 -2.46 7.80
N ASP A 17 -7.63 -3.16 6.88
CA ASP A 17 -7.10 -4.28 6.11
C ASP A 17 -6.12 -3.81 5.00
N LEU A 18 -6.34 -2.59 4.52
CA LEU A 18 -5.50 -1.93 3.53
C LEU A 18 -4.47 -1.03 4.19
N ALA A 19 -3.22 -1.13 3.76
CA ALA A 19 -2.14 -0.29 4.25
C ALA A 19 -1.33 0.30 3.08
N THR A 20 -0.79 1.49 3.27
CA THR A 20 0.14 2.08 2.31
C THR A 20 1.48 1.37 2.40
N ALA A 21 2.27 1.41 1.31
CA ALA A 21 3.63 0.87 1.31
C ALA A 21 4.47 1.41 2.49
N ALA A 22 4.37 2.70 2.80
CA ALA A 22 5.09 3.31 3.91
C ALA A 22 4.67 2.75 5.29
N ALA A 23 3.38 2.48 5.49
CA ALA A 23 2.88 1.86 6.73
C ALA A 23 3.37 0.41 6.85
N LEU A 24 3.31 -0.35 5.75
CA LEU A 24 3.85 -1.71 5.70
C LEU A 24 5.34 -1.74 6.00
N GLU A 25 6.11 -0.83 5.41
CA GLU A 25 7.55 -0.73 5.65
C GLU A 25 7.87 -0.43 7.11
N ALA A 26 7.08 0.42 7.77
CA ALA A 26 7.21 0.68 9.20
C ALA A 26 6.92 -0.56 10.07
N GLU A 27 6.12 -1.49 9.56
CA GLU A 27 5.83 -2.80 10.19
C GLU A 27 6.82 -3.90 9.78
N GLY A 28 7.82 -3.60 8.94
CA GLY A 28 8.73 -4.61 8.40
C GLY A 28 8.04 -5.53 7.38
N LEU A 29 6.99 -5.06 6.73
CA LEU A 29 6.27 -5.72 5.64
C LEU A 29 6.53 -5.00 4.32
N LYS A 30 6.37 -5.71 3.21
CA LYS A 30 6.35 -5.12 1.88
C LYS A 30 5.24 -5.74 1.03
N PRO A 31 4.64 -4.97 0.11
CA PRO A 31 3.74 -5.58 -0.85
C PRO A 31 4.49 -6.64 -1.65
N ALA A 32 3.83 -7.78 -1.91
CA ALA A 32 4.41 -8.78 -2.79
C ALA A 32 4.71 -8.17 -4.17
N PRO A 33 5.78 -8.60 -4.86
CA PRO A 33 6.17 -8.02 -6.14
C PRO A 33 5.11 -8.19 -7.24
N ASP A 34 4.27 -9.22 -7.12
CA ASP A 34 3.13 -9.48 -8.02
C ASP A 34 1.81 -8.88 -7.50
N GLN A 35 1.80 -8.35 -6.27
CA GLN A 35 0.62 -7.74 -5.69
C GLN A 35 0.36 -6.39 -6.36
N LEU A 36 -0.84 -6.28 -6.90
CA LEU A 36 -1.35 -5.04 -7.47
C LEU A 36 -1.95 -4.19 -6.36
N PRO A 37 -1.92 -2.86 -6.50
CA PRO A 37 -2.60 -1.99 -5.55
C PRO A 37 -4.09 -2.33 -5.54
N ALA A 38 -4.61 -2.69 -4.36
CA ALA A 38 -6.02 -3.00 -4.17
C ALA A 38 -6.87 -1.73 -4.22
N ALA A 39 -6.31 -0.61 -3.77
CA ALA A 39 -6.97 0.69 -3.80
C ALA A 39 -5.96 1.83 -3.92
N LEU A 40 -6.46 3.03 -4.22
CA LEU A 40 -5.68 4.27 -4.20
C LEU A 40 -6.12 5.12 -3.01
N PHE A 41 -5.18 5.55 -2.19
CA PHE A 41 -5.41 6.47 -1.09
C PHE A 41 -5.01 7.89 -1.48
N LEU A 42 -5.97 8.81 -1.47
CA LEU A 42 -5.70 10.21 -1.66
C LEU A 42 -5.61 10.91 -0.31
N HIS A 43 -4.38 11.27 0.06
CA HIS A 43 -4.10 12.08 1.23
C HIS A 43 -4.19 13.57 0.85
N LYS A 44 -5.20 14.25 1.38
CA LYS A 44 -5.40 15.69 1.20
C LYS A 44 -5.00 16.41 2.48
N THR A 45 -3.90 17.14 2.40
CA THR A 45 -3.43 18.07 3.43
C THR A 45 -3.56 19.50 2.93
N PRO A 46 -3.71 20.50 3.82
CA PRO A 46 -3.80 21.89 3.40
C PRO A 46 -2.53 22.29 2.62
N GLY A 47 -2.69 22.53 1.31
CA GLY A 47 -1.60 22.89 0.39
C GLY A 47 -0.88 21.72 -0.28
N ARG A 48 -1.23 20.46 0.00
CA ARG A 48 -0.62 19.31 -0.68
C ARG A 48 -1.57 18.12 -0.78
N GLU A 49 -1.70 17.61 -1.99
CA GLU A 49 -2.39 16.35 -2.27
C GLU A 49 -1.32 15.29 -2.59
N SER A 50 -1.45 14.12 -2.00
CA SER A 50 -0.52 13.00 -2.23
C SER A 50 -1.32 11.74 -2.40
N LEU A 51 -1.07 11.06 -3.51
CA LEU A 51 -1.77 9.84 -3.88
C LEU A 51 -0.84 8.66 -3.60
N SER A 52 -1.30 7.73 -2.78
CA SER A 52 -0.55 6.57 -2.32
C SER A 52 -1.29 5.30 -2.69
N ALA A 53 -0.57 4.29 -3.16
CA ALA A 53 -1.14 2.97 -3.37
C ALA A 53 -1.42 2.28 -2.02
N LEU A 54 -2.59 1.65 -1.92
CA LEU A 54 -2.95 0.75 -0.82
C LEU A 54 -2.82 -0.69 -1.27
N TYR A 55 -2.27 -1.50 -0.37
CA TYR A 55 -2.04 -2.92 -0.54
C TYR A 55 -2.73 -3.68 0.58
N GLU A 56 -3.18 -4.90 0.30
CA GLU A 56 -3.81 -5.77 1.30
C GLU A 56 -2.72 -6.33 2.21
N ARG A 57 -2.84 -6.09 3.52
CA ARG A 57 -1.88 -6.62 4.51
C ARG A 57 -1.79 -8.14 4.45
N THR A 58 -2.90 -8.83 4.17
CA THR A 58 -2.97 -10.30 4.06
C THR A 58 -2.10 -10.86 2.93
N LEU A 59 -1.87 -10.09 1.86
CA LEU A 59 -1.03 -10.47 0.73
C LEU A 59 0.38 -9.88 0.81
N CYS A 60 0.64 -9.04 1.82
CA CYS A 60 1.97 -8.52 2.07
C CYS A 60 2.86 -9.61 2.64
N ILE A 61 4.11 -9.56 2.23
CA ILE A 61 5.13 -10.49 2.71
C ILE A 61 6.01 -9.75 3.71
N LEU A 62 6.57 -10.50 4.65
CA LEU A 62 7.66 -9.99 5.49
C LEU A 62 8.71 -9.37 4.56
N ARG A 63 9.05 -8.11 4.84
CA ARG A 63 10.26 -7.52 4.31
C ARG A 63 11.36 -8.35 4.96
N ASN A 64 11.81 -9.35 4.23
CA ASN A 64 12.98 -10.13 4.57
C ASN A 64 14.16 -9.16 4.49
N ASP A 65 14.30 -8.34 5.53
CA ASP A 65 15.53 -7.69 5.85
C ASP A 65 16.36 -8.86 6.36
N GLU A 66 17.01 -9.51 5.41
CA GLU A 66 18.09 -10.43 5.68
C GLU A 66 19.15 -9.56 6.37
N LYS A 67 18.96 -9.31 7.67
CA LYS A 67 20.01 -8.94 8.59
C LYS A 67 20.99 -10.10 8.56
N LYS A 68 21.83 -10.12 7.54
CA LYS A 68 23.22 -10.51 7.67
C LYS A 68 23.80 -9.59 8.73
N ALA A 69 23.63 -9.98 9.99
CA ALA A 69 24.57 -9.62 11.02
C ALA A 69 25.89 -10.30 10.61
N ASP A 70 26.81 -9.50 10.09
CA ASP A 70 28.25 -9.77 10.06
C ASP A 70 28.93 -8.71 10.94
#